data_AF-A0A973N0J9-F1
#
_entry.id   AF-A0A973N0J9-F1
#
_cell.length_a   1.000
_cell.length_b   1.000
_cell.length_c   1.000
_cell.angle_alpha   90.00
_cell.angle_beta   90.00
_cell.angle_gamma   90.00
#
_symmetry.space_group_name_H-M   'P 1'
#
loop_
_entity.id
_entity.type
_entity.pdbx_description
1 polymer ?
#
loop_
_entity_poly.entity_id
_entity_poly.type
_entity_poly.pdbx_seq_one_letter_code
_entity_poly.pdbx_strand_id
1 'polypeptide(L)'
;MNWSPAMRRTRREKLQQPQLSLFDQDVLAFELFPGDWDVNVRLIENRMVVTRKPHDCVLCGEVVPVKSRVRAQSECRLDDNEVVTLYVCELCCSAIGRSRTDDGKEIERRMQRRRAS
;
A
#
# COMPACT_ATOMS: atom_id res chain seq x y z
N MET A 1 0.32 -35.33 13.54
CA MET A 1 1.11 -34.54 14.52
C MET A 1 0.18 -33.56 15.22
N ASN A 2 -0.09 -33.74 16.52
CA ASN A 2 -1.04 -32.93 17.27
C ASN A 2 -0.28 -31.80 18.00
N TRP A 3 -0.43 -30.56 17.55
CA TRP A 3 0.32 -29.42 18.09
C TRP A 3 -0.26 -29.02 19.45
N SER A 4 0.60 -28.85 20.46
CA SER A 4 0.18 -28.44 21.81
C SER A 4 -0.42 -27.02 21.80
N PRO A 5 -1.35 -26.69 22.72
CA PRO A 5 -1.98 -25.38 22.79
C PRO A 5 -0.97 -24.21 22.90
N ALA A 6 0.16 -24.43 23.57
CA ALA A 6 1.26 -23.45 23.69
C ALA A 6 1.99 -23.23 22.36
N MET A 7 2.23 -24.29 21.57
CA MET A 7 2.80 -24.16 20.22
C MET A 7 1.84 -23.47 19.23
N ARG A 8 0.53 -23.67 19.40
CA ARG A 8 -0.49 -22.95 18.61
C ARG A 8 -0.50 -21.46 18.95
N ARG A 9 -0.35 -21.09 20.22
CA ARG A 9 -0.29 -19.68 20.67
C ARG A 9 0.97 -18.97 20.19
N THR A 10 2.14 -19.54 20.42
CA THR A 10 3.43 -18.95 19.99
C THR A 10 3.54 -18.82 18.48
N ARG A 11 2.96 -19.76 17.71
CA ARG A 11 2.88 -19.63 16.24
C ARG A 11 1.91 -18.53 15.82
N ARG A 12 0.77 -18.37 16.50
CA ARG A 12 -0.20 -17.28 16.25
C ARG A 12 0.39 -15.91 16.60
N GLU A 13 1.18 -15.83 17.67
CA GLU A 13 1.91 -14.61 18.09
C GLU A 13 3.06 -14.28 17.12
N LYS A 14 3.83 -15.26 16.66
CA LYS A 14 4.87 -15.03 15.62
C LYS A 14 4.30 -14.67 14.26
N LEU A 15 3.08 -15.10 13.93
CA LEU A 15 2.35 -14.68 12.73
C LEU A 15 1.69 -13.30 12.90
N GLN A 16 1.58 -12.79 14.14
CA GLN A 16 0.77 -11.60 14.43
C GLN A 16 1.44 -10.27 14.14
N GLN A 17 2.77 -10.22 13.94
CA GLN A 17 3.42 -9.01 13.43
C GLN A 17 4.61 -9.40 12.56
N PRO A 18 4.52 -9.33 11.21
CA PRO A 18 5.74 -9.05 10.47
C PRO A 18 6.27 -7.75 11.05
N GLN A 19 7.50 -7.76 11.59
CA GLN A 19 8.18 -6.51 11.94
C GLN A 19 8.30 -5.72 10.63
N LEU A 20 7.32 -4.84 10.39
CA LEU A 20 7.36 -3.90 9.29
C LEU A 20 8.56 -3.01 9.54
N SER A 21 9.40 -2.84 8.52
CA SER A 21 10.50 -1.89 8.60
C SER A 21 9.94 -0.49 8.87
N LEU A 22 10.73 0.40 9.46
CA LEU A 22 10.32 1.80 9.65
C LEU A 22 9.90 2.43 8.31
N PHE A 23 10.61 2.07 7.24
CA PHE A 23 10.25 2.45 5.87
C PHE A 23 8.84 1.97 5.48
N ASP A 24 8.50 0.70 5.70
CA ASP A 24 7.16 0.20 5.38
C ASP A 24 6.08 0.90 6.21
N GLN A 25 6.37 1.23 7.47
CA GLN A 25 5.44 1.97 8.34
C GLN A 25 5.19 3.38 7.80
N ASP A 26 6.24 4.11 7.43
CA ASP A 26 6.12 5.44 6.81
C ASP A 26 5.35 5.37 5.48
N VAL A 27 5.63 4.36 4.66
CA VAL A 27 4.92 4.16 3.39
C VAL A 27 3.44 3.86 3.60
N LEU A 28 3.07 3.09 4.62
CA LEU A 28 1.67 2.76 4.92
C LEU A 28 0.92 3.90 5.61
N ALA A 29 1.62 4.73 6.40
CA ALA A 29 1.06 5.89 7.07
C ALA A 29 0.75 7.05 6.11
N PHE A 30 1.35 7.06 4.92
CA PHE A 30 1.06 8.07 3.91
C PHE A 30 -0.37 7.96 3.37
N GLU A 31 -1.05 9.09 3.28
CA GLU A 31 -2.41 9.18 2.77
C GLU A 31 -2.40 9.34 1.23
N LEU A 32 -3.03 8.42 0.49
CA LEU A 32 -2.97 8.42 -0.98
C LEU A 32 -3.76 9.58 -1.61
N PHE A 33 -4.90 9.94 -1.02
CA PHE A 33 -5.79 10.99 -1.52
C PHE A 33 -6.20 11.95 -0.39
N PRO A 34 -5.29 12.86 0.00
CA PRO A 34 -5.60 13.83 1.04
C PRO A 34 -6.75 14.73 0.60
N GLY A 35 -7.84 14.74 1.37
CA GLY A 35 -9.00 15.59 1.14
C GLY A 35 -10.03 15.09 0.11
N ASP A 36 -9.81 13.92 -0.52
CA ASP A 36 -10.75 13.26 -1.43
C ASP A 36 -11.46 12.09 -0.73
N TRP A 37 -11.78 12.28 0.55
CA TRP A 37 -12.52 11.29 1.31
C TRP A 37 -13.97 11.43 0.90
N ASP A 38 -14.35 10.71 -0.15
CA ASP A 38 -15.75 10.39 -0.36
C ASP A 38 -16.26 9.80 0.97
N VAL A 39 -17.33 10.38 1.50
CA VAL A 39 -17.96 9.95 2.77
C VAL A 39 -18.32 8.45 2.73
N ASN A 40 -18.38 7.90 1.53
CA ASN A 40 -18.76 6.55 1.20
C ASN A 40 -17.58 5.60 0.94
N VAL A 41 -16.33 5.94 1.24
CA VAL A 41 -15.20 5.00 1.09
C VAL A 41 -14.77 4.41 2.43
N ARG A 42 -14.77 3.06 2.52
CA ARG A 42 -14.26 2.32 3.67
C ARG A 42 -12.96 1.60 3.34
N LEU A 43 -11.89 1.94 4.05
CA LEU A 43 -10.63 1.20 3.99
C LEU A 43 -10.82 -0.23 4.54
N ILE A 44 -10.52 -1.24 3.72
CA ILE A 44 -10.58 -2.66 4.11
C ILE A 44 -9.20 -3.12 4.59
N GLU A 45 -8.17 -2.87 3.78
CA GLU A 45 -6.82 -3.39 4.02
C GLU A 45 -5.78 -2.44 3.43
N ASN A 46 -4.67 -2.22 4.15
CA ASN A 46 -3.51 -1.48 3.65
C ASN A 46 -2.24 -2.22 4.09
N ARG A 47 -1.48 -2.75 3.13
CA ARG A 47 -0.30 -3.58 3.42
C ARG A 47 0.73 -3.57 2.29
N MET A 48 1.95 -3.98 2.63
CA MET A 48 3.01 -4.25 1.66
C MET A 48 2.88 -5.69 1.12
N VAL A 49 2.87 -5.84 -0.20
CA VAL A 49 2.73 -7.14 -0.89
C VAL A 49 3.73 -7.27 -2.03
N VAL A 50 3.82 -8.48 -2.60
CA VAL A 50 4.57 -8.74 -3.83
C VAL A 50 3.58 -9.10 -4.93
N THR A 51 3.65 -8.42 -6.08
CA THR A 51 2.72 -8.62 -7.19
C THR A 51 2.87 -10.00 -7.83
N ARG A 52 1.73 -10.61 -8.21
CA ARG A 52 1.69 -11.89 -8.94
C ARG A 52 1.37 -11.74 -10.43
N LYS A 53 0.88 -10.57 -10.83
CA LYS A 53 0.54 -10.16 -12.19
C LYS A 53 0.89 -8.67 -12.34
N PRO A 54 1.01 -8.12 -13.56
CA PRO A 54 1.25 -6.69 -13.72
C PRO A 54 0.04 -5.87 -13.27
N HIS A 55 0.30 -4.66 -12.78
CA HIS A 55 -0.70 -3.71 -12.29
C HIS A 55 -0.25 -2.29 -12.61
N ASP A 56 -1.17 -1.33 -12.64
CA ASP A 56 -0.80 0.07 -12.83
C ASP A 56 -0.68 0.79 -11.49
N CYS A 57 0.34 1.64 -11.37
CA CYS A 57 0.53 2.44 -10.17
C CYS A 57 -0.52 3.55 -10.09
N VAL A 58 -1.26 3.61 -8.98
CA VAL A 58 -2.28 4.66 -8.75
C VAL A 58 -1.67 6.06 -8.61
N LEU A 59 -0.38 6.20 -8.35
CA LEU A 59 0.23 7.53 -8.21
C LEU A 59 0.86 8.03 -9.51
N CYS A 60 1.69 7.21 -10.16
CA CYS A 60 2.42 7.62 -11.36
C CYS A 60 1.89 7.04 -12.68
N GLY A 61 0.95 6.09 -12.65
CA GLY A 61 0.42 5.44 -13.84
C GLY A 61 1.34 4.42 -14.50
N GLU A 62 2.61 4.30 -14.07
CA GLU A 62 3.55 3.33 -14.62
C GLU A 62 3.13 1.88 -14.31
N VAL A 63 3.40 0.99 -15.25
CA VAL A 63 3.17 -0.45 -15.10
C VAL A 63 4.14 -1.01 -14.06
N VAL A 64 3.57 -1.61 -13.02
CA VAL A 64 4.25 -2.42 -12.01
C VAL A 64 4.46 -3.83 -12.56
N PRO A 65 5.71 -4.29 -12.71
CA PRO A 65 5.97 -5.64 -13.18
C PRO A 65 5.60 -6.71 -12.13
N VAL A 66 5.61 -7.97 -12.56
CA VAL A 66 5.39 -9.13 -11.69
C VAL A 66 6.58 -9.27 -10.74
N LYS A 67 6.34 -9.75 -9.50
CA LYS A 67 7.34 -9.89 -8.43
C LYS A 67 7.90 -8.57 -7.88
N SER A 68 7.24 -7.45 -8.12
CA SER A 68 7.59 -6.17 -7.49
C SER A 68 6.99 -6.04 -6.10
N ARG A 69 7.75 -5.47 -5.16
CA ARG A 69 7.23 -5.10 -3.85
C ARG A 69 6.46 -3.78 -3.96
N VAL A 70 5.20 -3.79 -3.54
CA VAL A 70 4.29 -2.65 -3.65
C VAL A 70 3.47 -2.46 -2.40
N ARG A 71 2.98 -1.24 -2.18
CA ARG A 71 1.86 -1.02 -1.27
C ARG A 71 0.55 -1.34 -2.01
N ALA A 72 -0.31 -2.10 -1.35
CA ALA A 72 -1.66 -2.38 -1.82
C ALA A 72 -2.67 -1.89 -0.79
N GLN A 73 -3.58 -1.02 -1.23
CA GLN A 73 -4.66 -0.45 -0.45
C GLN A 73 -6.00 -0.88 -1.05
N SER A 74 -6.78 -1.65 -0.29
CA SER A 74 -8.12 -2.09 -0.71
C SER A 74 -9.18 -1.27 -0.01
N GLU A 75 -10.11 -0.75 -0.79
CA GLU A 75 -11.18 0.15 -0.37
C GLU A 75 -12.52 -0.36 -0.90
N CYS A 76 -13.57 -0.19 -0.11
CA CYS A 76 -14.94 -0.44 -0.52
C CYS A 76 -15.65 0.90 -0.73
N ARG A 77 -16.17 1.12 -1.93
CA ARG A 77 -17.12 2.20 -2.20
C ARG A 77 -18.49 1.74 -1.73
N LEU A 78 -19.12 2.46 -0.82
CA LEU A 78 -20.40 2.11 -0.22
C LEU A 78 -21.58 2.37 -1.17
N ASP A 79 -21.43 3.27 -2.14
CA ASP A 79 -22.48 3.59 -3.12
C ASP A 79 -22.74 2.42 -4.08
N ASP A 80 -21.69 1.88 -4.68
CA ASP A 80 -21.79 0.78 -5.66
C ASP A 80 -21.45 -0.60 -5.06
N ASN A 81 -21.11 -0.62 -3.77
CA ASN A 81 -20.61 -1.79 -3.05
C ASN A 81 -19.43 -2.48 -3.78
N GLU A 82 -18.62 -1.68 -4.49
CA GLU A 82 -17.48 -2.13 -5.28
C GLU A 82 -16.21 -2.08 -4.44
N VAL A 83 -15.42 -3.17 -4.50
CA VAL A 83 -14.11 -3.24 -3.86
C VAL A 83 -13.02 -3.01 -4.90
N VAL A 84 -12.25 -1.96 -4.69
CA VAL A 84 -11.11 -1.58 -5.52
C VAL A 84 -9.82 -1.78 -4.73
N THR A 85 -8.80 -2.32 -5.38
CA THR A 85 -7.44 -2.39 -4.84
C THR A 85 -6.52 -1.49 -5.64
N LEU A 86 -5.92 -0.53 -4.94
CA LEU A 86 -4.98 0.44 -5.46
C LEU A 86 -3.55 -0.03 -5.17
N TYR A 87 -2.70 0.01 -6.20
CA TYR A 87 -1.31 -0.42 -6.10
C TYR A 87 -0.38 0.78 -6.24
N VAL A 88 0.65 0.84 -5.40
CA VAL A 88 1.70 1.87 -5.48
C VAL A 88 3.04 1.20 -5.77
N CYS A 89 3.67 1.59 -6.88
CA CYS A 89 4.94 1.02 -7.30
C CYS A 89 6.08 1.32 -6.31
N GLU A 90 7.14 0.51 -6.37
CA GLU A 90 8.32 0.63 -5.50
C GLU A 90 8.97 2.02 -5.54
N LEU A 91 9.01 2.66 -6.71
CA LEU A 91 9.56 4.01 -6.87
C LEU A 91 8.70 5.06 -6.17
N CYS A 92 7.38 4.94 -6.25
CA CYS A 92 6.46 5.81 -5.52
C CYS A 92 6.51 5.53 -4.02
N CYS A 93 6.64 4.26 -3.59
CA CYS A 93 6.88 3.93 -2.18
C CYS A 93 8.18 4.56 -1.66
N SER A 94 9.26 4.51 -2.46
CA SER A 94 10.53 5.13 -2.11
C SER A 94 10.42 6.65 -1.99
N ALA A 95 9.68 7.29 -2.90
CA ALA A 95 9.38 8.72 -2.84
C ALA A 95 8.56 9.08 -1.59
N ILE A 96 7.54 8.27 -1.26
CA ILE A 96 6.76 8.43 -0.03
C ILE A 96 7.66 8.33 1.20
N GLY A 97 8.53 7.32 1.29
CA GLY A 97 9.44 7.21 2.44
C GLY A 97 10.41 8.39 2.58
N ARG A 98 10.65 9.13 1.49
CA ARG A 98 11.47 10.36 1.49
C ARG A 98 10.66 11.64 1.70
N SER A 99 9.33 11.58 1.67
CA SER A 99 8.44 12.76 1.80
C SER A 99 8.72 13.62 3.02
N ARG A 100 9.16 13.00 4.13
CA ARG A 100 9.55 13.71 5.36
C ARG A 100 10.84 14.53 5.21
N THR A 101 11.68 14.20 4.23
CA THR A 101 13.00 14.83 4.00
C THR A 101 13.00 15.80 2.82
N ASP A 102 12.17 15.56 1.80
CA ASP A 102 12.12 16.36 0.58
C ASP A 102 10.83 17.19 0.45
N ASP A 103 10.06 17.29 1.55
CA ASP A 103 8.73 17.92 1.60
C ASP A 103 7.74 17.37 0.58
N GLY A 104 7.91 16.11 0.14
CA GLY A 104 7.05 15.46 -0.83
C GLY A 104 7.27 15.88 -2.29
N LYS A 105 8.36 16.61 -2.60
CA LYS A 105 8.65 17.07 -3.97
C LYS A 105 8.80 15.91 -4.96
N GLU A 106 9.45 14.82 -4.58
CA GLU A 106 9.64 13.69 -5.48
C GLU A 106 8.32 12.98 -5.79
N ILE A 107 7.47 12.79 -4.77
CA ILE A 107 6.18 12.13 -4.98
C ILE A 107 5.25 12.99 -5.84
N GLU A 108 5.25 14.31 -5.62
CA GLU A 108 4.48 15.24 -6.43
C GLU A 108 4.93 15.21 -7.90
N ARG A 109 6.25 15.25 -8.15
CA ARG A 109 6.81 15.12 -9.51
C ARG A 109 6.34 13.85 -10.21
N ARG A 110 6.29 12.73 -9.49
CA ARG A 110 5.80 11.45 -10.04
C ARG A 110 4.29 11.47 -10.32
N MET A 111 3.49 12.12 -9.48
CA MET A 111 2.06 12.30 -9.74
C MET A 111 1.80 13.23 -10.94
N GLN A 112 2.60 14.29 -11.11
CA GLN A 112 2.49 15.21 -12.24
C GLN A 112 2.74 14.51 -13.59
N ARG A 113 3.67 13.54 -13.64
CA ARG A 113 3.89 12.74 -14.86
C ARG A 113 2.64 11.99 -15.30
N ARG A 114 1.87 11.45 -14.34
CA ARG A 114 0.61 10.75 -14.62
C ARG A 114 -0.44 11.69 -15.22
N ARG A 115 -0.52 12.94 -14.74
CA ARG A 115 -1.46 13.95 -15.25
C ARG A 115 -1.12 14.44 -16.66
N ALA A 116 0.13 14.24 -17.09
CA ALA A 116 0.63 14.68 -18.39
C ALA A 116 0.61 13.59 -19.48
N SER A 117 0.29 12.34 -19.13
CA SER A 117 0.02 11.24 -20.08
C SER A 117 -1.48 11.10 -20.34
#